data_AF-A0A6G2QTD2-F1
#
_entry.id   AF-A0A6G2QTD2-F1
#
_cell.length_a   1.000
_cell.length_b   1.000
_cell.length_c   1.000
_cell.angle_alpha   90.00
_cell.angle_beta   90.00
_cell.angle_gamma   90.00
#
_symmetry.space_group_name_H-M   'P 1'
#
loop_
_entity.id
_entity.type
_entity.pdbx_description
1 polymer ?
#
loop_
_entity_poly.entity_id
_entity_poly.type
_entity_poly.pdbx_seq_one_letter_code
_entity_poly.pdbx_strand_id
1 'polypeptide(L)' 'MSKAEDRGLRALQAALAAEHAAVYGYGVVGGRIGEKRRAEARTAYDAHRARRDALVRAVRDAGGEPVAA' A
#
# COMPACT_ATOMS: atom_id res chain seq x y z
N MET A 1 3.91 -0.94 -25.63
CA MET A 1 3.86 0.04 -24.53
C MET A 1 4.92 1.10 -24.77
N SER A 2 4.56 2.36 -24.55
CA SER A 2 5.48 3.49 -24.56
C SER A 2 6.38 3.45 -23.32
N LYS A 3 7.61 3.97 -23.44
CA LYS A 3 8.52 4.15 -22.30
C LYS A 3 7.89 4.93 -21.14
N ALA A 4 6.92 5.80 -21.42
CA ALA A 4 6.17 6.53 -20.40
C ALA A 4 5.23 5.62 -19.60
N GLU A 5 4.52 4.71 -20.28
CA GLU A 5 3.62 3.73 -19.66
C GLU A 5 4.42 2.76 -18.78
N ASP A 6 5.58 2.30 -19.25
CA ASP A 6 6.48 1.43 -18.47
C ASP A 6 6.97 2.10 -17.18
N ARG A 7 7.30 3.40 -17.24
CA ARG A 7 7.69 4.17 -16.04
C ARG A 7 6.50 4.35 -15.08
N GLY A 8 5.31 4.62 -15.62
CA GLY A 8 4.08 4.73 -14.84
C GLY A 8 3.79 3.43 -14.09
N LEU A 9 3.80 2.29 -14.78
CA LEU A 9 3.60 0.98 -14.18
C LEU A 9 4.65 0.67 -13.10
N ARG A 10 5.94 0.96 -13.35
CA ARG A 10 7.00 0.79 -12.34
C ARG A 10 6.76 1.63 -11.09
N ALA A 11 6.28 2.87 -11.24
CA ALA A 11 5.97 3.75 -10.12
C ALA A 11 4.77 3.22 -9.30
N LEU A 12 3.72 2.76 -9.98
CA LEU A 12 2.56 2.13 -9.31
C LEU A 12 2.97 0.89 -8.53
N GLN A 13 3.82 0.04 -9.10
CA GLN A 13 4.33 -1.16 -8.42
C GLN A 13 5.19 -0.82 -7.20
N ALA A 14 6.07 0.19 -7.31
CA ALA A 14 6.87 0.64 -6.18
C ALA A 14 6.00 1.19 -5.04
N ALA A 15 4.96 1.96 -5.37
CA ALA A 15 4.00 2.45 -4.40
C ALA A 15 3.22 1.29 -3.74
N LEU A 16 2.79 0.29 -4.52
CA LEU A 16 2.06 -0.86 -3.98
C LEU A 16 2.92 -1.68 -3.01
N ALA A 17 4.19 -1.93 -3.35
CA ALA A 17 5.13 -2.58 -2.44
C ALA A 17 5.33 -1.78 -1.13
N ALA A 18 5.41 -0.46 -1.22
CA ALA A 18 5.51 0.39 -0.03
C ALA A 18 4.25 0.33 0.84
N GLU A 19 3.06 0.28 0.24
CA GLU A 19 1.81 0.12 0.98
C GLU A 19 1.69 -1.25 1.65
N HIS A 20 2.18 -2.34 1.02
CA HIS A 20 2.27 -3.65 1.70
C HIS A 20 3.15 -3.59 2.94
N ALA A 21 4.34 -3.00 2.83
CA ALA A 21 5.25 -2.81 3.95
C ALA A 21 4.62 -1.94 5.06
N ALA A 22 3.89 -0.89 4.69
CA ALA A 22 3.22 -0.01 5.65
C ALA A 22 2.05 -0.71 6.36
N VAL A 23 1.23 -1.50 5.65
CA VAL A 23 0.17 -2.31 6.25
C VAL A 23 0.75 -3.28 7.28
N TYR A 24 1.83 -4.00 6.93
CA TYR A 24 2.52 -4.87 7.87
C TYR A 24 3.05 -4.09 9.09
N GLY A 25 3.75 -2.98 8.84
CA GLY A 25 4.33 -2.13 9.88
C GLY A 25 3.30 -1.59 10.88
N TYR A 26 2.16 -1.09 10.39
CA TYR A 26 1.10 -0.60 11.27
C TYR A 26 0.36 -1.72 12.03
N GLY A 27 0.30 -2.94 11.48
CA GLY A 27 -0.14 -4.11 12.23
C GLY A 27 0.78 -4.40 13.43
N VAL A 28 2.09 -4.34 13.20
CA VAL A 28 3.13 -4.49 14.23
C VAL A 28 3.06 -3.37 15.28
N VAL A 29 2.90 -2.12 14.87
CA VAL A 29 2.75 -0.96 15.76
C VAL A 29 1.50 -1.08 16.61
N GLY A 30 0.36 -1.43 16.01
CA GLY A 30 -0.91 -1.59 16.72
C GLY A 30 -0.84 -2.61 17.86
N GLY A 31 -0.05 -3.68 17.70
CA GLY A 31 0.17 -4.69 18.75
C GLY A 31 1.15 -4.29 19.85
N ARG A 32 1.91 -3.19 19.68
CA ARG A 32 2.96 -2.75 20.63
C ARG A 32 2.73 -1.36 21.22
N ILE A 33 1.91 -0.54 20.59
CA ILE A 33 1.69 0.85 21.00
C ILE A 33 0.79 0.93 22.23
N GLY A 34 1.06 1.90 23.11
CA GLY A 34 0.25 2.15 24.31
C GLY A 34 -1.18 2.56 23.98
N GLU A 35 -2.09 2.34 24.94
CA GLU A 35 -3.55 2.44 24.74
C GLU A 35 -4.00 3.76 24.12
N LYS A 36 -3.40 4.87 24.59
CA LYS A 36 -3.73 6.24 24.18
C LYS A 36 -3.59 6.49 22.67
N ARG A 37 -2.74 5.72 21.98
CA ARG A 37 -2.45 5.89 20.55
C ARG A 37 -2.94 4.73 19.68
N ARG A 38 -3.65 3.75 20.25
CA ARG A 38 -4.18 2.61 19.48
C ARG A 38 -5.18 3.05 18.40
N ALA A 39 -6.02 4.05 18.70
CA ALA A 39 -6.97 4.58 17.72
C ALA A 39 -6.27 5.25 16.52
N GLU A 40 -5.19 5.99 16.76
CA GLU A 40 -4.35 6.59 15.71
C GLU A 40 -3.72 5.49 14.84
N ALA A 41 -3.09 4.50 15.47
CA ALA A 41 -2.46 3.39 14.76
C ALA A 41 -3.47 2.60 13.92
N ARG A 42 -4.68 2.39 14.45
CA ARG A 42 -5.75 1.71 13.71
C ARG A 42 -6.23 2.53 12.51
N THR A 43 -6.44 3.83 12.69
CA THR A 43 -6.85 4.74 11.61
C THR A 43 -5.80 4.75 10.49
N ALA A 44 -4.52 4.82 10.85
CA ALA A 44 -3.43 4.76 9.88
C ALA A 44 -3.37 3.41 9.15
N TYR A 45 -3.52 2.29 9.89
CA TYR A 45 -3.59 0.95 9.30
C TYR A 45 -4.70 0.84 8.26
N ASP A 46 -5.92 1.28 8.60
CA ASP A 46 -7.08 1.23 7.69
C ASP A 46 -6.87 2.15 6.46
N ALA A 47 -6.24 3.32 6.65
CA ALA A 47 -5.88 4.20 5.54
C ALA A 47 -4.85 3.59 4.57
N HIS A 48 -3.83 2.89 5.10
CA HIS A 48 -2.86 2.16 4.27
C HIS A 48 -3.52 1.01 3.49
N ARG A 49 -4.46 0.27 4.11
CA ARG A 49 -5.22 -0.76 3.39
C ARG A 49 -6.04 -0.19 2.24
N ALA A 50 -6.73 0.93 2.47
CA ALA A 50 -7.50 1.59 1.43
C ALA A 50 -6.62 2.04 0.24
N ARG A 51 -5.43 2.61 0.53
CA ARG A 51 -4.46 3.01 -0.50
C ARG A 51 -3.89 1.80 -1.25
N ARG A 52 -3.50 0.74 -0.56
CA ARG A 52 -3.07 -0.52 -1.16
C ARG A 52 -4.12 -1.05 -2.14
N ASP A 53 -5.38 -1.12 -1.72
CA ASP A 53 -6.46 -1.65 -2.55
C ASP A 53 -6.71 -0.76 -3.79
N ALA A 54 -6.52 0.57 -3.66
CA ALA A 54 -6.55 1.49 -4.80
C ALA A 54 -5.39 1.27 -5.77
N LEU A 55 -4.18 1.04 -5.27
CA LEU A 55 -3.00 0.76 -6.11
C LEU A 55 -3.10 -0.59 -6.81
N VAL A 56 -3.66 -1.62 -6.18
CA VAL A 56 -3.95 -2.92 -6.82
C VAL A 56 -4.85 -2.73 -8.04
N ARG A 57 -5.91 -1.91 -7.92
CA ARG A 57 -6.78 -1.58 -9.06
C ARG A 57 -6.01 -0.81 -10.13
N ALA A 58 -5.29 0.24 -9.75
CA ALA A 58 -4.52 1.05 -10.68
C ALA A 58 -3.48 0.25 -11.47
N VAL A 59 -2.80 -0.72 -10.85
CA VAL A 59 -1.85 -1.60 -11.54
C VAL A 59 -2.57 -2.47 -12.59
N ARG A 60 -3.72 -3.05 -12.25
CA ARG A 60 -4.54 -3.84 -13.18
C ARG A 60 -5.09 -3.01 -14.32
N ASP A 61 -5.56 -1.79 -14.03
CA ASP A 61 -6.06 -0.85 -15.02
C ASP A 61 -4.96 -0.42 -16.01
N ALA A 62 -3.70 -0.39 -15.55
CA ALA A 62 -2.52 -0.18 -16.40
C ALA A 62 -2.03 -1.46 -17.12
N GLY A 63 -2.75 -2.58 -17.01
CA GLY A 63 -2.43 -3.86 -17.66
C GLY A 63 -1.31 -4.66 -16.97
N GLY A 64 -0.92 -4.29 -15.75
CA GLY A 64 0.08 -5.01 -14.95
C GLY A 64 -0.55 -6.01 -13.98
N GLU A 65 0.23 -7.03 -13.59
CA GLU A 65 -0.11 -7.89 -12.46
C GLU A 65 0.40 -7.26 -11.15
N PRO A 66 -0.46 -7.01 -10.14
CA PRO A 66 -0.04 -6.41 -8.86
C PRO A 66 1.09 -7.18 -8.16
N VAL A 67 2.11 -6.46 -7.67
CA VAL A 67 3.14 -7.07 -6.85
C VAL A 67 2.54 -7.68 -5.57
N ALA A 68 3.01 -8.87 -5.24
CA ALA A 68 2.63 -9.58 -4.02
C ALA A 68 3.12 -8.83 -2.76
N ALA A 69 2.46 -9.12 -1.64
CA ALA A 69 2.85 -8.62 -0.32
C ALA A 69 4.00 -9.42 0.28
#